data_AF-X1V147-F1
#
_entry.id   AF-X1V147-F1
#
_cell.length_a   1.000
_cell.length_b   1.000
_cell.length_c   1.000
_cell.angle_alpha   90.00
_cell.angle_beta   90.00
_cell.angle_gamma   90.00
#
_symmetry.space_group_name_H-M   'P 1'
#
loop_
_entity.id
_entity.type
_entity.pdbx_description
1 polymer ?
#
loop_
_entity_poly.entity_id
_entity_poly.type
_entity_poly.pdbx_seq_one_letter_code
_entity_poly.pdbx_strand_id
1 'polypeptide(L)'
;GHNIKELNHIVENAIEFKTKASVPEKADGRTEGSDQEKPCDLLMKLCSDIKLFHDDYSNGYGIIPIGGHYETLSLSSKSFRLWLTGRFYLQFKYVPRIQALSDSIAALEGQAQFDSPQQSVAVRLAEHEGKLYLDLGDPDWRTVEIDGQGWRIIKHSPVIFKRPGGSDALPEPVPGGSIDLLRPFINIDDEENWTLLIGWILGAFQPEGPYPILSVTGEQGSAKSTVCRFLQ
;
A
#
# COMPACT_ATOMS: atom_id res chain seq x y z
N GLY A 1 -1.33 -7.21 -12.83
CA GLY A 1 -2.39 -6.98 -13.83
C GLY A 1 -2.95 -8.33 -14.25
N HIS A 2 -4.25 -8.54 -14.10
CA HIS A 2 -4.89 -9.82 -14.43
C HIS A 2 -4.72 -10.15 -15.92
N ASN A 3 -4.33 -11.40 -16.22
CA ASN A 3 -4.10 -11.82 -17.59
C ASN A 3 -5.45 -12.15 -18.29
N ILE A 4 -5.47 -12.07 -19.62
CA ILE A 4 -6.67 -12.25 -20.47
C ILE A 4 -7.38 -13.60 -20.23
N LYS A 5 -6.68 -14.65 -19.76
CA LYS A 5 -7.29 -15.95 -19.45
C LYS A 5 -8.13 -15.91 -18.17
N GLU A 6 -7.74 -15.11 -17.18
CA GLU A 6 -8.52 -14.93 -15.94
C GLU A 6 -9.82 -14.16 -16.20
N LEU A 7 -9.77 -13.15 -17.08
CA LEU A 7 -10.95 -12.42 -17.53
C LEU A 7 -11.93 -13.31 -18.32
N ASN A 8 -11.43 -14.19 -19.19
CA ASN A 8 -12.28 -15.10 -19.95
C ASN A 8 -12.99 -16.14 -19.06
N HIS A 9 -12.33 -16.62 -18.01
CA HIS A 9 -12.94 -17.56 -17.06
C HIS A 9 -14.06 -16.92 -16.22
N ILE A 10 -13.96 -15.61 -15.96
CA ILE A 10 -15.00 -14.83 -15.28
C ILE A 10 -16.19 -14.56 -16.21
N VAL A 11 -15.95 -14.36 -17.52
CA VAL A 11 -17.01 -14.16 -18.52
C VAL A 11 -17.77 -15.45 -18.81
N GLU A 12 -17.09 -16.60 -18.90
CA GLU A 12 -17.75 -17.89 -19.19
C GLU A 12 -18.62 -18.42 -18.04
N ASN A 13 -18.35 -17.99 -16.80
CA ASN A 13 -19.13 -18.38 -15.62
C ASN A 13 -20.09 -17.29 -15.10
N ALA A 14 -20.20 -16.16 -15.81
CA ALA A 14 -21.12 -15.11 -15.45
C ALA A 14 -22.56 -15.48 -15.84
N ILE A 15 -23.44 -15.59 -14.86
CA ILE A 15 -24.89 -15.75 -15.07
C ILE A 15 -25.41 -14.49 -15.79
N GLU A 16 -26.06 -14.67 -16.95
CA GLU A 16 -26.63 -13.58 -17.76
C GLU A 16 -27.52 -12.66 -16.91
N PHE A 17 -27.08 -11.40 -16.76
CA PHE A 17 -27.83 -10.37 -16.06
C PHE A 17 -28.82 -9.71 -17.02
N LYS A 18 -30.09 -10.15 -17.02
CA LYS A 18 -31.18 -9.43 -17.70
C LYS A 18 -31.61 -8.24 -16.84
N THR A 19 -31.22 -7.03 -17.24
CA THR A 19 -31.72 -5.77 -16.68
C THR A 19 -33.18 -5.54 -17.06
N LYS A 20 -34.11 -5.79 -16.12
CA LYS A 20 -35.35 -5.02 -16.04
C LYS A 20 -35.14 -3.91 -15.04
N ALA A 21 -34.77 -2.73 -15.53
CA ALA A 21 -34.85 -1.51 -14.76
C ALA A 21 -36.32 -1.13 -14.57
N SER A 22 -36.85 -1.36 -13.36
CA SER A 22 -37.96 -0.58 -12.81
C SER A 22 -37.41 0.18 -11.62
N VAL A 23 -37.28 1.50 -11.77
CA VAL A 23 -36.97 2.41 -10.66
C VAL A 23 -38.10 2.28 -9.64
N PRO A 24 -37.84 1.98 -8.36
CA PRO A 24 -38.90 2.07 -7.35
C PRO A 24 -39.28 3.54 -7.21
N GLU A 25 -40.58 3.80 -7.36
CA GLU A 25 -41.21 5.06 -7.00
C GLU A 25 -40.82 5.48 -5.58
N LYS A 26 -40.63 6.79 -5.40
CA LYS A 26 -40.34 7.42 -4.11
C LYS A 26 -41.36 6.98 -3.06
N ALA A 27 -40.93 6.17 -2.11
CA ALA A 27 -41.63 6.02 -0.84
C ALA A 27 -41.25 7.19 0.05
N ASP A 28 -42.05 8.26 0.01
CA ASP A 28 -42.12 9.24 1.09
C ASP A 28 -42.90 8.59 2.25
N GLY A 29 -42.16 7.87 3.08
CA GLY A 29 -42.67 7.20 4.27
C GLY A 29 -42.02 7.78 5.50
N ARG A 30 -42.60 8.88 6.03
CA ARG A 30 -42.44 9.20 7.45
C ARG A 30 -43.13 8.08 8.24
N THR A 31 -42.33 7.16 8.74
CA THR A 31 -42.70 6.31 9.87
C THR A 31 -41.87 6.77 11.06
N GLU A 32 -42.52 7.47 11.98
CA GLU A 32 -42.02 7.74 13.31
C GLU A 32 -41.85 6.39 14.07
N GLY A 33 -40.76 6.26 14.82
CA GLY A 33 -40.63 5.28 15.89
C GLY A 33 -40.23 3.86 15.47
N SER A 34 -39.00 3.67 14.99
CA SER A 34 -38.26 2.43 15.27
C SER A 34 -36.80 2.78 15.51
N ASP A 35 -36.18 2.10 16.46
CA ASP A 35 -34.81 2.25 16.96
C ASP A 35 -33.76 1.82 15.91
N GLN A 36 -33.92 2.28 14.67
CA GLN A 36 -33.00 1.99 13.58
C GLN A 36 -31.76 2.86 13.72
N GLU A 37 -30.65 2.22 14.05
CA GLU A 37 -29.34 2.85 14.14
C GLU A 37 -29.02 3.64 12.87
N LYS A 38 -28.50 4.86 13.06
CA LYS A 38 -28.23 5.74 11.93
C LYS A 38 -27.10 5.14 11.10
N PRO A 39 -27.09 5.32 9.76
CA PRO A 39 -26.02 4.80 8.91
C PRO A 39 -24.60 5.21 9.34
N CYS A 40 -24.40 6.40 9.91
CA CYS A 40 -23.11 6.79 10.47
C CYS A 40 -22.70 5.90 11.66
N ASP A 41 -23.62 5.63 12.60
CA ASP A 41 -23.36 4.78 13.76
C ASP A 41 -22.97 3.36 13.32
N LEU A 42 -23.65 2.83 12.30
CA LEU A 42 -23.34 1.53 11.69
C LEU A 42 -21.95 1.53 11.03
N LEU A 43 -21.60 2.59 10.29
CA LEU A 43 -20.28 2.72 9.67
C LEU A 43 -19.17 2.81 10.72
N MET A 44 -19.38 3.57 11.80
CA MET A 44 -18.41 3.66 12.90
C MET A 44 -18.23 2.31 13.60
N LYS A 45 -19.32 1.56 13.83
CA LYS A 45 -19.24 0.18 14.37
C LYS A 45 -18.46 -0.75 13.47
N LEU A 46 -18.60 -0.64 12.15
CA LEU A 46 -17.82 -1.41 11.18
C LEU A 46 -16.32 -1.04 11.16
N CYS A 47 -15.91 0.03 11.84
CA CYS A 47 -14.50 0.41 12.02
C CYS A 47 -13.96 0.07 13.41
N SER A 48 -14.74 -0.58 14.29
CA SER A 48 -14.32 -0.84 15.68
C SER A 48 -13.12 -1.79 15.83
N ASP A 49 -12.79 -2.56 14.79
CA ASP A 49 -11.68 -3.52 14.77
C ASP A 49 -10.43 -3.01 14.04
N ILE A 50 -10.43 -1.75 13.60
CA ILE A 50 -9.26 -1.14 12.94
C ILE A 50 -8.43 -0.35 13.94
N LYS A 51 -7.12 -0.28 13.73
CA LYS A 51 -6.25 0.60 14.52
C LYS A 51 -6.13 1.94 13.80
N LEU A 52 -6.51 3.01 14.48
CA LEU A 52 -6.33 4.38 14.01
C LEU A 52 -5.03 4.96 14.54
N PHE A 53 -4.40 5.81 13.74
CA PHE A 53 -3.22 6.58 14.11
C PHE A 53 -3.04 7.74 13.10
N HIS A 54 -2.13 8.66 13.38
CA HIS A 54 -1.76 9.75 12.45
C HIS A 54 -0.25 9.87 12.28
N ASP A 55 0.19 10.46 11.17
CA ASP A 55 1.60 10.81 10.97
C ASP A 55 1.93 12.22 11.49
N ASP A 56 3.20 12.59 11.43
CA ASP A 56 3.73 13.91 11.81
C ASP A 56 3.19 15.07 10.97
N TYR A 57 2.59 14.77 9.81
CA TYR A 57 1.91 15.72 8.94
C TYR A 57 0.39 15.78 9.17
N SER A 58 -0.11 15.16 10.25
CA SER A 58 -1.54 15.09 10.59
C SER A 58 -2.40 14.35 9.56
N ASN A 59 -1.81 13.46 8.76
CA ASN A 59 -2.59 12.56 7.93
C ASN A 59 -3.09 11.39 8.78
N GLY A 60 -4.41 11.15 8.78
CA GLY A 60 -5.02 10.01 9.46
C GLY A 60 -4.94 8.72 8.65
N TYR A 61 -4.68 7.60 9.34
CA TYR A 61 -4.59 6.26 8.76
C TYR A 61 -5.38 5.25 9.58
N GLY A 62 -5.77 4.16 8.91
CA GLY A 62 -6.32 2.96 9.52
C GLY A 62 -5.52 1.73 9.11
N ILE A 63 -5.15 0.89 10.07
CA ILE A 63 -4.68 -0.48 9.83
C ILE A 63 -5.90 -1.39 9.79
N ILE A 64 -6.23 -1.89 8.60
CA ILE A 64 -7.46 -2.61 8.32
C ILE A 64 -7.20 -4.10 8.03
N PRO A 65 -8.08 -5.02 8.46
CA PRO A 65 -7.98 -6.42 8.07
C PRO A 65 -8.51 -6.65 6.66
N ILE A 66 -7.70 -7.25 5.78
CA ILE A 66 -8.06 -7.66 4.42
C ILE A 66 -7.49 -9.06 4.18
N GLY A 67 -8.29 -10.02 3.71
CA GLY A 67 -7.77 -11.27 3.15
C GLY A 67 -6.91 -12.16 4.07
N GLY A 68 -6.85 -11.90 5.38
CA GLY A 68 -5.98 -12.60 6.33
C GLY A 68 -4.70 -11.86 6.69
N HIS A 69 -4.48 -10.66 6.16
CA HIS A 69 -3.40 -9.74 6.51
C HIS A 69 -3.95 -8.37 6.92
N TYR A 70 -3.03 -7.45 7.23
CA TYR A 70 -3.35 -6.08 7.59
C TYR A 70 -2.79 -5.11 6.56
N GLU A 71 -3.60 -4.12 6.17
CA GLU A 71 -3.20 -3.07 5.25
C GLU A 71 -3.30 -1.70 5.92
N THR A 72 -2.33 -0.83 5.69
CA THR A 72 -2.41 0.58 6.10
C THR A 72 -3.02 1.41 4.98
N LEU A 73 -4.20 1.98 5.21
CA LEU A 73 -4.82 2.92 4.28
C LEU A 73 -4.96 4.30 4.92
N SER A 74 -4.71 5.34 4.14
CA SER A 74 -5.08 6.71 4.53
C SER A 74 -6.61 6.82 4.56
N LEU A 75 -7.15 7.44 5.61
CA LEU A 75 -8.60 7.59 5.82
C LEU A 75 -9.26 8.44 4.72
N SER A 76 -8.53 9.42 4.18
CA SER A 76 -8.98 10.26 3.06
C SER A 76 -8.89 9.56 1.70
N SER A 77 -8.25 8.39 1.62
CA SER A 77 -7.99 7.71 0.36
C SER A 77 -9.25 7.11 -0.27
N LYS A 78 -9.25 7.04 -1.61
CA LYS A 78 -10.28 6.30 -2.37
C LYS A 78 -10.37 4.84 -1.94
N SER A 79 -9.23 4.21 -1.64
CA SER A 79 -9.17 2.81 -1.22
C SER A 79 -9.89 2.59 0.11
N PHE A 80 -9.67 3.45 1.11
CA PHE A 80 -10.37 3.35 2.40
C PHE A 80 -11.88 3.53 2.23
N ARG A 81 -12.30 4.54 1.45
CA ARG A 81 -13.71 4.77 1.12
C ARG A 81 -14.36 3.55 0.45
N LEU A 82 -13.69 2.93 -0.50
CA LEU A 82 -14.17 1.72 -1.18
C LEU A 82 -14.23 0.52 -0.24
N TRP A 83 -13.20 0.31 0.59
CA TRP A 83 -13.17 -0.75 1.59
C TRP A 83 -14.36 -0.63 2.57
N LEU A 84 -14.57 0.56 3.14
CA LEU A 84 -15.66 0.80 4.10
C LEU A 84 -17.04 0.63 3.45
N THR A 85 -17.19 1.12 2.21
CA THR A 85 -18.44 0.93 1.43
C THR A 85 -18.70 -0.55 1.15
N GLY A 86 -17.66 -1.30 0.74
CA GLY A 86 -17.75 -2.73 0.50
C GLY A 86 -18.12 -3.51 1.75
N ARG A 87 -17.47 -3.18 2.88
CA ARG A 87 -17.77 -3.78 4.20
C ARG A 87 -19.21 -3.53 4.61
N PHE A 88 -19.71 -2.29 4.45
CA PHE A 88 -21.09 -1.95 4.70
C PHE A 88 -22.07 -2.74 3.81
N TYR A 89 -21.80 -2.79 2.50
CA TYR A 89 -22.65 -3.53 1.56
C TYR A 89 -22.68 -5.03 1.86
N LEU A 90 -21.54 -5.64 2.24
CA LEU A 90 -21.50 -7.06 2.59
C LEU A 90 -22.38 -7.38 3.80
N GLN A 91 -22.43 -6.49 4.80
CA GLN A 91 -23.23 -6.64 6.01
C GLN A 91 -24.72 -6.35 5.78
N PHE A 92 -25.04 -5.25 5.10
CA PHE A 92 -26.42 -4.72 5.05
C PHE A 92 -27.12 -4.90 3.70
N LYS A 93 -26.40 -5.30 2.66
CA LYS A 93 -26.91 -5.53 1.28
C LYS A 93 -27.46 -4.29 0.57
N TYR A 94 -27.10 -3.10 1.04
CA TYR A 94 -27.33 -1.82 0.33
C TYR A 94 -26.13 -0.88 0.55
N VAL A 95 -26.12 0.24 -0.17
CA VAL A 95 -25.02 1.22 -0.14
C VAL A 95 -25.38 2.39 0.79
N PRO A 96 -24.45 2.85 1.65
CA PRO A 96 -24.71 4.01 2.51
C PRO A 96 -24.86 5.28 1.66
N ARG A 97 -25.62 6.26 2.17
CA ARG A 97 -25.67 7.58 1.54
C ARG A 97 -24.28 8.23 1.58
N ILE A 98 -23.93 8.97 0.52
CA ILE A 98 -22.62 9.63 0.38
C ILE A 98 -22.30 10.51 1.60
N GLN A 99 -23.28 11.27 2.10
CA GLN A 99 -23.10 12.14 3.28
C GLN A 99 -22.70 11.34 4.52
N ALA A 100 -23.42 10.24 4.81
CA ALA A 100 -23.13 9.41 5.98
C ALA A 100 -21.73 8.81 5.93
N LEU A 101 -21.29 8.39 4.74
CA LEU A 101 -19.94 7.88 4.52
C LEU A 101 -18.88 8.96 4.74
N SER A 102 -19.09 10.16 4.19
CA SER A 102 -18.17 11.28 4.37
C SER A 102 -18.10 11.77 5.82
N ASP A 103 -19.22 11.86 6.52
CA ASP A 103 -19.27 12.24 7.94
C ASP A 103 -18.54 11.22 8.81
N SER A 104 -18.71 9.92 8.51
CA SER A 104 -18.02 8.84 9.24
C SER A 104 -16.51 8.89 9.02
N ILE A 105 -16.05 9.12 7.78
CA ILE A 105 -14.62 9.28 7.48
C ILE A 105 -14.05 10.50 8.21
N ALA A 106 -14.75 11.64 8.19
CA ALA A 106 -14.32 12.84 8.91
C ALA A 106 -14.24 12.62 10.43
N ALA A 107 -15.18 11.86 11.00
CA ALA A 107 -15.13 11.48 12.41
C ALA A 107 -13.91 10.58 12.73
N LEU A 108 -13.61 9.60 11.86
CA LEU A 108 -12.44 8.74 12.00
C LEU A 108 -11.12 9.52 11.87
N GLU A 109 -11.06 10.52 10.98
CA GLU A 109 -9.90 11.41 10.87
C GLU A 109 -9.71 12.25 12.13
N GLY A 110 -10.79 12.79 12.69
CA GLY A 110 -10.76 13.47 13.98
C GLY A 110 -10.26 12.55 15.11
N GLN A 111 -10.79 11.34 15.19
CA GLN A 111 -10.37 10.35 16.18
C GLN A 111 -8.90 9.93 16.00
N ALA A 112 -8.46 9.75 14.75
CA ALA A 112 -7.06 9.43 14.44
C ALA A 112 -6.12 10.56 14.89
N GLN A 113 -6.52 11.81 14.69
CA GLN A 113 -5.71 12.99 15.02
C GLN A 113 -5.65 13.30 16.52
N PHE A 114 -6.78 13.18 17.23
CA PHE A 114 -6.90 13.70 18.60
C PHE A 114 -6.95 12.60 19.67
N ASP A 115 -7.38 11.39 19.32
CA ASP A 115 -7.62 10.30 20.27
C ASP A 115 -6.77 9.04 20.01
N SER A 116 -5.85 9.10 19.04
CA SER A 116 -5.02 7.97 18.60
C SER A 116 -3.53 8.34 18.56
N PRO A 117 -2.61 7.38 18.66
CA PRO A 117 -1.18 7.67 18.70
C PRO A 117 -0.66 8.27 17.39
N GLN A 118 0.38 9.10 17.51
CA GLN A 118 1.21 9.50 16.37
C GLN A 118 2.19 8.37 16.03
N GLN A 119 2.27 7.94 14.78
CA GLN A 119 3.20 6.90 14.31
C GLN A 119 3.75 7.23 12.92
N SER A 120 5.02 6.92 12.69
CA SER A 120 5.67 7.10 11.39
C SER A 120 5.17 6.07 10.37
N VAL A 121 5.03 6.50 9.12
CA VAL A 121 4.62 5.64 8.00
C VAL A 121 5.68 5.67 6.92
N ALA A 122 6.19 4.49 6.57
CA ALA A 122 7.13 4.32 5.47
C ALA A 122 6.42 3.91 4.18
N VAL A 123 7.06 4.11 3.04
CA VAL A 123 6.52 3.63 1.75
C VAL A 123 7.11 2.27 1.39
N ARG A 124 8.44 2.20 1.26
CA ARG A 124 9.11 0.98 0.80
C ARG A 124 10.20 0.49 1.73
N LEU A 125 10.92 1.39 2.34
CA LEU A 125 12.07 1.09 3.18
C LEU A 125 12.01 1.93 4.45
N ALA A 126 12.38 1.34 5.58
CA ALA A 126 12.54 2.06 6.84
C ALA A 126 13.57 1.35 7.73
N GLU A 127 14.08 2.08 8.72
CA GLU A 127 14.81 1.50 9.84
C GLU A 127 13.91 1.40 11.07
N HIS A 128 14.09 0.35 11.85
CA HIS A 128 13.50 0.19 13.16
C HIS A 128 14.36 -0.69 14.06
N GLU A 129 14.78 -0.14 15.21
CA GLU A 129 15.60 -0.82 16.23
C GLU A 129 16.92 -1.42 15.68
N GLY A 130 17.61 -0.67 14.83
CA GLY A 130 18.90 -1.03 14.23
C GLY A 130 18.79 -1.99 13.04
N LYS A 131 17.58 -2.22 12.51
CA LYS A 131 17.32 -3.13 11.39
C LYS A 131 16.61 -2.43 10.25
N LEU A 132 16.87 -2.86 9.02
CA LEU A 132 16.17 -2.35 7.83
C LEU A 132 14.98 -3.25 7.49
N TYR A 133 13.90 -2.62 7.08
CA TYR A 133 12.67 -3.30 6.66
C TYR A 133 12.31 -2.83 5.26
N LEU A 134 12.28 -3.76 4.31
CA LEU A 134 11.89 -3.51 2.92
C LEU A 134 10.54 -4.18 2.64
N ASP A 135 9.50 -3.38 2.37
CA ASP A 135 8.21 -3.89 1.91
C ASP A 135 8.36 -4.57 0.54
N LEU A 136 7.84 -5.80 0.37
CA LEU A 136 7.92 -6.51 -0.90
C LEU A 136 6.86 -6.06 -1.91
N GLY A 137 5.84 -5.31 -1.49
CA GLY A 137 4.74 -4.90 -2.37
C GLY A 137 3.84 -6.04 -2.82
N ASP A 138 4.06 -7.26 -2.32
CA ASP A 138 3.33 -8.43 -2.73
C ASP A 138 1.93 -8.49 -2.08
N PRO A 139 0.98 -9.26 -2.64
CA PRO A 139 -0.39 -9.33 -2.12
C PRO A 139 -0.49 -9.83 -0.67
N ASP A 140 0.52 -10.56 -0.19
CA ASP A 140 0.57 -11.13 1.16
C ASP A 140 1.10 -10.14 2.22
N TRP A 141 1.43 -8.91 1.84
CA TRP A 141 1.96 -7.86 2.73
C TRP A 141 3.23 -8.28 3.49
N ARG A 142 4.12 -9.01 2.81
CA ARG A 142 5.38 -9.45 3.38
C ARG A 142 6.46 -8.37 3.32
N THR A 143 7.41 -8.46 4.24
CA THR A 143 8.53 -7.53 4.39
C THR A 143 9.82 -8.31 4.53
N VAL A 144 10.92 -7.80 3.98
CA VAL A 144 12.27 -8.31 4.25
C VAL A 144 12.84 -7.56 5.45
N GLU A 145 13.14 -8.28 6.53
CA GLU A 145 13.96 -7.78 7.64
C GLU A 145 15.43 -8.04 7.33
N ILE A 146 16.27 -7.01 7.44
CA ILE A 146 17.71 -7.07 7.14
C ILE A 146 18.47 -6.56 8.36
N ASP A 147 19.46 -7.34 8.80
CA ASP A 147 20.39 -7.00 9.87
C ASP A 147 21.83 -7.43 9.54
N GLY A 148 22.76 -7.24 10.48
CA GLY A 148 24.18 -7.60 10.27
C GLY A 148 24.46 -9.09 10.08
N GLN A 149 23.49 -9.97 10.32
CA GLN A 149 23.60 -11.43 10.11
C GLN A 149 22.99 -11.89 8.79
N GLY A 150 22.24 -11.03 8.10
CA GLY A 150 21.62 -11.34 6.82
C GLY A 150 20.20 -10.78 6.73
N TRP A 151 19.31 -11.52 6.07
CA TRP A 151 17.94 -11.10 5.89
C TRP A 151 16.96 -12.26 5.94
N ARG A 152 15.68 -11.97 6.21
CA ARG A 152 14.59 -12.94 6.16
C ARG A 152 13.27 -12.28 5.80
N ILE A 153 12.36 -13.04 5.21
CA ILE A 153 11.00 -12.57 4.90
C ILE A 153 10.10 -12.80 6.12
N ILE A 154 9.37 -11.76 6.52
CA ILE A 154 8.42 -11.77 7.64
C ILE A 154 7.02 -11.32 7.17
N LYS A 155 5.98 -11.78 7.87
CA LYS A 155 4.58 -11.40 7.62
C LYS A 155 4.08 -10.25 8.51
N HIS A 156 4.75 -10.02 9.63
CA HIS A 156 4.35 -9.03 10.63
C HIS A 156 5.53 -8.10 10.88
N SER A 157 5.58 -7.02 10.09
CA SER A 157 6.58 -5.96 10.23
C SER A 157 6.27 -5.09 11.44
N PRO A 158 7.29 -4.68 12.24
CA PRO A 158 7.13 -3.63 13.25
C PRO A 158 7.02 -2.23 12.62
N VAL A 159 7.47 -2.07 11.36
CA VAL A 159 7.31 -0.84 10.58
C VAL A 159 5.94 -0.83 9.91
N ILE A 160 5.26 0.31 10.00
CA ILE A 160 3.98 0.57 9.32
C ILE A 160 4.28 1.09 7.90
N PHE A 161 3.93 0.30 6.90
CA PHE A 161 4.05 0.69 5.49
C PHE A 161 2.73 1.16 4.91
N LYS A 162 2.77 2.19 4.07
CA LYS A 162 1.71 2.55 3.12
C LYS A 162 2.16 2.25 1.70
N ARG A 163 1.25 1.74 0.86
CA ARG A 163 1.51 1.44 -0.55
C ARG A 163 0.78 2.43 -1.45
N PRO A 164 1.39 3.55 -1.85
CA PRO A 164 0.84 4.44 -2.87
C PRO A 164 0.75 3.71 -4.22
N GLY A 165 0.03 4.30 -5.18
CA GLY A 165 -0.04 3.77 -6.54
C GLY A 165 1.36 3.64 -7.15
N GLY A 166 1.65 2.49 -7.77
CA GLY A 166 2.96 2.19 -8.36
C GLY A 166 3.94 1.45 -7.45
N SER A 167 3.55 1.10 -6.22
CA SER A 167 4.33 0.21 -5.33
C SER A 167 4.17 -1.27 -5.71
N ASP A 168 4.53 -1.61 -6.94
CA ASP A 168 4.40 -2.98 -7.47
C ASP A 168 5.22 -4.00 -6.66
N ALA A 169 4.84 -5.27 -6.76
CA ALA A 169 5.54 -6.35 -6.10
C ALA A 169 6.98 -6.45 -6.62
N LEU A 170 7.95 -6.47 -5.69
CA LEU A 170 9.33 -6.80 -5.99
C LEU A 170 9.46 -8.31 -6.18
N PRO A 171 10.44 -8.78 -6.97
CA PRO A 171 10.82 -10.18 -7.00
C PRO A 171 11.15 -10.69 -5.59
N GLU A 172 10.75 -11.93 -5.30
CA GLU A 172 11.13 -12.56 -4.04
C GLU A 172 12.66 -12.75 -4.00
N PRO A 173 13.35 -12.27 -2.96
CA PRO A 173 14.80 -12.38 -2.87
C PRO A 173 15.23 -13.85 -2.76
N VAL A 174 16.30 -14.20 -3.46
CA VAL A 174 16.87 -15.56 -3.46
C VAL A 174 18.24 -15.54 -2.76
N PRO A 175 18.51 -16.43 -1.79
CA PRO A 175 19.80 -16.51 -1.13
C PRO A 175 20.94 -16.84 -2.10
N GLY A 176 22.16 -16.37 -1.79
CA GLY A 176 23.37 -16.72 -2.54
C GLY A 176 23.64 -15.91 -3.81
N GLY A 177 22.94 -14.79 -4.02
CA GLY A 177 23.28 -13.84 -5.07
C GLY A 177 24.61 -13.11 -4.80
N SER A 178 25.24 -12.61 -5.87
CA SER A 178 26.39 -11.71 -5.78
C SER A 178 26.08 -10.40 -6.51
N ILE A 179 26.57 -9.27 -5.96
CA ILE A 179 26.51 -7.97 -6.62
C ILE A 179 27.26 -7.97 -7.97
N ASP A 180 28.24 -8.85 -8.14
CA ASP A 180 28.99 -9.00 -9.39
C ASP A 180 28.13 -9.50 -10.56
N LEU A 181 26.96 -10.08 -10.28
CA LEU A 181 25.98 -10.45 -11.32
C LEU A 181 25.45 -9.23 -12.07
N LEU A 182 25.52 -8.03 -11.48
CA LEU A 182 25.15 -6.78 -12.13
C LEU A 182 26.25 -6.30 -13.11
N ARG A 183 27.52 -6.65 -12.86
CA ARG A 183 28.68 -6.13 -13.59
C ARG A 183 28.61 -6.28 -15.11
N PRO A 184 28.13 -7.40 -15.70
CA PRO A 184 28.00 -7.55 -17.15
C PRO A 184 27.01 -6.58 -17.81
N PHE A 185 26.12 -5.95 -17.04
CA PHE A 185 25.11 -5.02 -17.54
C PHE A 185 25.52 -3.55 -17.37
N ILE A 186 26.67 -3.29 -16.75
CA ILE A 186 27.15 -1.96 -16.40
C ILE A 186 28.43 -1.68 -17.18
N ASN A 187 28.42 -0.58 -17.94
CA ASN A 187 29.56 -0.15 -18.73
C ASN A 187 30.53 0.68 -17.89
N ILE A 188 31.16 0.05 -16.89
CA ILE A 188 32.20 0.62 -16.02
C ILE A 188 33.40 -0.34 -16.02
N ASP A 189 34.54 0.15 -16.51
CA ASP A 189 35.72 -0.69 -16.73
C ASP A 189 36.69 -0.71 -15.54
N ASP A 190 36.65 0.29 -14.67
CA ASP A 190 37.56 0.42 -13.53
C ASP A 190 36.89 0.08 -12.18
N GLU A 191 37.69 -0.50 -11.28
CA GLU A 191 37.25 -0.94 -9.94
C GLU A 191 36.86 0.22 -9.02
N GLU A 192 37.41 1.42 -9.24
CA GLU A 192 37.11 2.60 -8.42
C GLU A 192 35.67 3.06 -8.67
N ASN A 193 35.29 3.24 -9.93
CA ASN A 193 33.92 3.58 -10.32
C ASN A 193 32.93 2.45 -10.01
N TRP A 194 33.34 1.17 -10.11
CA TRP A 194 32.51 0.05 -9.66
C TRP A 194 32.22 0.16 -8.16
N THR A 195 33.25 0.42 -7.35
CA THR A 195 33.10 0.61 -5.89
C THR A 195 32.20 1.80 -5.57
N LEU A 196 32.34 2.92 -6.29
CA LEU A 196 31.47 4.09 -6.14
C LEU A 196 30.01 3.78 -6.50
N LEU A 197 29.77 3.00 -7.56
CA LEU A 197 28.43 2.55 -7.91
C LEU A 197 27.82 1.68 -6.82
N ILE A 198 28.59 0.72 -6.27
CA ILE A 198 28.10 -0.13 -5.17
C ILE A 198 27.81 0.72 -3.93
N GLY A 199 28.69 1.66 -3.59
CA GLY A 199 28.45 2.62 -2.51
C GLY A 199 27.18 3.44 -2.73
N TRP A 200 26.90 3.86 -3.97
CA TRP A 200 25.66 4.53 -4.32
C TRP A 200 24.42 3.63 -4.17
N ILE A 201 24.47 2.39 -4.67
CA ILE A 201 23.37 1.43 -4.53
C ILE A 201 23.06 1.19 -3.05
N LEU A 202 24.08 0.95 -2.23
CA LEU A 202 23.91 0.77 -0.78
C LEU A 202 23.34 2.04 -0.13
N GLY A 203 23.83 3.22 -0.52
CA GLY A 203 23.33 4.51 -0.04
C GLY A 203 21.89 4.81 -0.47
N ALA A 204 21.43 4.27 -1.61
CA ALA A 204 20.03 4.37 -2.04
C ALA A 204 19.09 3.53 -1.17
N PHE A 205 19.62 2.51 -0.49
CA PHE A 205 18.92 1.71 0.52
C PHE A 205 19.15 2.25 1.95
N GLN A 206 19.59 3.49 2.10
CA GLN A 206 19.59 4.14 3.40
C GLN A 206 18.17 4.69 3.70
N PRO A 207 17.57 4.40 4.87
CA PRO A 207 16.23 4.90 5.22
C PRO A 207 16.15 6.41 5.36
N GLU A 208 17.24 7.03 5.81
CA GLU A 208 17.33 8.46 6.07
C GLU A 208 18.53 9.06 5.35
N GLY A 209 18.31 10.23 4.75
CA GLY A 209 19.34 10.94 4.00
C GLY A 209 20.48 11.49 4.88
N PRO A 210 21.51 12.12 4.26
CA PRO A 210 21.53 12.55 2.86
C PRO A 210 21.70 11.40 1.86
N TYR A 211 20.98 11.48 0.74
CA TYR A 211 21.07 10.48 -0.33
C TYR A 211 22.17 10.85 -1.33
N PRO A 212 23.05 9.91 -1.72
CA PRO A 212 24.06 10.19 -2.72
C PRO A 212 23.42 10.38 -4.10
N ILE A 213 23.90 11.38 -4.85
CA ILE A 213 23.45 11.63 -6.23
C ILE A 213 24.41 10.91 -7.18
N LEU A 214 23.90 9.99 -7.99
CA LEU A 214 24.68 9.34 -9.03
C LEU A 214 24.80 10.25 -10.26
N SER A 215 26.03 10.62 -10.61
CA SER A 215 26.33 11.35 -11.84
C SER A 215 26.91 10.39 -12.88
N VAL A 216 26.12 10.05 -13.91
CA VAL A 216 26.54 9.16 -15.01
C VAL A 216 26.98 9.99 -16.20
N THR A 217 28.29 10.03 -16.49
CA THR A 217 28.89 10.79 -17.58
C THR A 217 29.52 9.88 -18.63
N GLY A 218 29.75 10.39 -19.85
CA GLY A 218 30.35 9.63 -20.95
C GLY A 218 29.91 10.14 -22.32
N GLU A 219 30.65 9.75 -23.37
CA GLU A 219 30.40 10.16 -24.75
C GLU A 219 29.06 9.66 -25.31
N GLN A 220 28.56 10.26 -26.40
CA GLN A 220 27.36 9.76 -27.07
C GLN A 220 27.56 8.31 -27.51
N GLY A 221 26.62 7.43 -27.18
CA GLY A 221 26.73 5.99 -27.46
C GLY A 221 27.26 5.14 -26.29
N SER A 222 27.71 5.73 -25.18
CA SER A 222 28.28 5.00 -24.03
C SER A 222 27.26 4.28 -23.11
N ALA A 223 26.07 3.93 -23.62
CA ALA A 223 25.02 3.19 -22.91
C ALA A 223 24.49 3.78 -21.57
N LYS A 224 24.76 5.07 -21.24
CA LYS A 224 24.32 5.73 -20.00
C LYS A 224 22.84 5.53 -19.64
N SER A 225 21.94 5.71 -20.62
CA SER A 225 20.49 5.55 -20.40
C SER A 225 20.07 4.11 -20.17
N THR A 226 20.86 3.13 -20.63
CA THR A 226 20.65 1.71 -20.38
C THR A 226 21.09 1.36 -18.97
N VAL A 227 22.25 1.86 -18.53
CA VAL A 227 22.72 1.72 -17.14
C VAL A 227 21.69 2.27 -16.16
N CYS A 228 21.20 3.50 -16.36
CA CYS A 228 20.19 4.07 -15.48
C CYS A 228 18.89 3.25 -15.44
N ARG A 229 18.52 2.54 -16.53
CA ARG A 229 17.35 1.65 -16.56
C ARG A 229 17.55 0.35 -15.79
N PHE A 230 18.79 -0.14 -15.66
CA PHE A 230 19.09 -1.30 -14.83
C PHE A 230 19.15 -0.97 -13.34
N LEU A 231 19.39 0.30 -12.99
CA LEU A 231 19.54 0.78 -11.61
C LEU A 231 18.26 1.38 -11.00
N GLN A 232 17.21 1.57 -11.81
CA GLN A 232 15.88 2.07 -11.41
C GLN A 232 14.91 0.92 -11.20
#